data_AF-A0A323UPJ8-F1
#
_entry.id   AF-A0A323UPJ8-F1
#
_cell.length_a   1.000
_cell.length_b   1.000
_cell.length_c   1.000
_cell.angle_alpha   90.00
_cell.angle_beta   90.00
_cell.angle_gamma   90.00
#
_symmetry.space_group_name_H-M   'P 1'
#
loop_
_entity.id
_entity.type
_entity.pdbx_description
1 polymer ?
#
loop_
_entity_poly.entity_id
_entity_poly.type
_entity_poly.pdbx_seq_one_letter_code
_entity_poly.pdbx_strand_id
1 'polypeptide(L)'
;VWAADYRVWGEATVRKTGTDGRSVSSHTPAPPPIEQPFRFQGQQFDEETGLHYNRFRYYDPGVGRFVSQDPIGLKGGLNCTLYAGNPLNFSDPFGLSSAKLDRKLGGRKGDCHQAHHLIPTEIMEDPAYQDMFDRLKSMGFDPDGGGNGILLPDNEDLAKATGLPGHWSSHDQYTNSVRGEVAALHYQWRRGSISDTDLALGIKDIQYRFKDRIESGQVAITPKCRLA
;
A
#
# COMPACT_ATOMS: atom_id res chain seq x y z
N VAL A 1 -3.67 -7.42 -30.66
CA VAL A 1 -4.38 -8.11 -29.55
C VAL A 1 -3.46 -9.23 -29.08
N TRP A 2 -3.14 -9.32 -27.78
CA TRP A 2 -2.28 -10.36 -27.22
C TRP A 2 -3.11 -11.27 -26.30
N ALA A 3 -2.63 -12.49 -26.05
CA ALA A 3 -3.25 -13.42 -25.12
C ALA A 3 -2.19 -14.26 -24.40
N ALA A 4 -2.37 -14.49 -23.10
CA ALA A 4 -1.53 -15.35 -22.29
C ALA A 4 -2.41 -16.14 -21.31
N ASP A 5 -1.93 -17.32 -20.91
CA ASP A 5 -2.51 -18.07 -19.79
C ASP A 5 -1.65 -17.85 -18.55
N TYR A 6 -2.28 -17.68 -17.39
CA TYR A 6 -1.58 -17.44 -16.12
C TYR A 6 -1.73 -18.63 -15.19
N ARG A 7 -0.64 -19.00 -14.52
CA ARG A 7 -0.69 -19.92 -13.38
C ARG A 7 -1.17 -19.20 -12.12
N VAL A 8 -1.45 -19.97 -11.07
CA VAL A 8 -1.99 -19.50 -9.76
C VAL A 8 -1.22 -18.30 -9.18
N TRP A 9 0.10 -18.25 -9.39
CA TRP A 9 0.98 -17.21 -8.89
C TRP A 9 1.39 -16.17 -9.94
N GLY A 10 0.68 -16.12 -11.07
CA GLY A 10 0.87 -15.08 -12.08
C GLY A 10 1.97 -15.38 -13.11
N GLU A 11 2.56 -16.58 -13.10
CA GLU A 11 3.49 -17.02 -14.15
C GLU A 11 2.75 -17.03 -15.49
N ALA A 12 3.17 -16.16 -16.41
CA ALA A 12 2.59 -16.04 -17.73
C ALA A 12 3.16 -17.12 -18.65
N THR A 13 2.29 -17.93 -19.21
CA THR A 13 2.64 -18.99 -20.16
C THR A 13 2.07 -18.65 -21.53
N VAL A 14 2.86 -18.94 -22.57
CA VAL A 14 2.42 -18.72 -23.93
C VAL A 14 1.26 -19.68 -24.23
N ARG A 15 0.15 -19.11 -24.72
CA ARG A 15 -1.02 -19.90 -25.11
C ARG A 15 -0.65 -20.91 -26.20
N LYS A 16 -0.98 -22.19 -25.98
CA LYS A 16 -0.75 -23.29 -26.94
C LYS A 16 -1.90 -23.46 -27.97
N THR A 17 -2.86 -22.54 -27.99
CA THR A 17 -4.02 -22.54 -28.89
C THR A 17 -4.17 -21.16 -29.51
N GLY A 18 -4.50 -21.12 -30.82
CA GLY A 18 -4.83 -19.88 -31.51
C GLY A 18 -6.01 -19.15 -30.86
N THR A 19 -6.24 -17.89 -31.25
CA THR A 19 -7.39 -17.08 -30.78
C THR A 19 -8.75 -17.71 -31.12
N ASP A 20 -8.77 -18.73 -31.97
CA ASP A 20 -9.90 -19.54 -32.42
C ASP A 20 -10.05 -20.89 -31.67
N GLY A 21 -9.21 -21.17 -30.67
CA GLY A 21 -9.31 -22.37 -29.82
C GLY A 21 -8.77 -23.66 -30.44
N ARG A 22 -8.08 -23.60 -31.59
CA ARG A 22 -7.51 -24.79 -32.26
C ARG A 22 -6.13 -25.14 -31.69
N SER A 23 -5.90 -26.43 -31.38
CA SER A 23 -4.60 -26.91 -30.90
C SER A 23 -3.51 -26.74 -31.96
N VAL A 24 -2.39 -26.15 -31.53
CA VAL A 24 -1.19 -25.97 -32.37
C VAL A 24 -0.52 -27.33 -32.59
N SER A 25 -0.32 -27.72 -33.86
CA SER A 25 0.27 -28.99 -34.26
C SER A 25 1.74 -29.10 -33.85
N SER A 26 2.26 -30.31 -33.64
CA SER A 26 3.63 -30.59 -33.15
C SER A 26 4.77 -30.15 -34.08
N HIS A 27 4.46 -29.59 -35.26
CA HIS A 27 5.42 -29.09 -36.24
C HIS A 27 5.46 -27.55 -36.32
N THR A 28 4.79 -26.84 -35.41
CA THR A 28 4.79 -25.39 -35.39
C THR A 28 6.00 -24.86 -34.61
N PRO A 29 6.75 -23.87 -35.12
CA PRO A 29 7.84 -23.23 -34.38
C PRO A 29 7.34 -22.72 -33.02
N ALA A 30 8.24 -22.67 -32.04
CA ALA A 30 7.93 -22.20 -30.69
C ALA A 30 7.13 -20.89 -30.77
N PRO A 31 6.03 -20.77 -30.03
CA PRO A 31 5.19 -19.60 -30.14
C PRO A 31 5.98 -18.35 -29.71
N PRO A 32 5.69 -17.18 -30.30
CA PRO A 32 6.44 -15.97 -30.04
C PRO A 32 6.43 -15.61 -28.54
N PRO A 33 7.50 -15.01 -28.01
CA PRO A 33 7.54 -14.52 -26.65
C PRO A 33 6.38 -13.55 -26.37
N ILE A 34 5.92 -13.49 -25.12
CA ILE A 34 4.83 -12.60 -24.71
C ILE A 34 5.35 -11.16 -24.77
N GLU A 35 5.10 -10.48 -25.89
CA GLU A 35 5.56 -9.11 -26.15
C GLU A 35 4.97 -8.06 -25.19
N GLN A 36 3.80 -8.34 -24.60
CA GLN A 36 3.19 -7.46 -23.62
C GLN A 36 4.02 -7.51 -22.32
N PRO A 37 4.57 -6.40 -21.79
CA PRO A 37 5.31 -6.43 -20.52
C PRO A 37 4.39 -6.47 -19.28
N PHE A 38 3.13 -6.04 -19.37
CA PHE A 38 2.22 -6.12 -18.23
C PHE A 38 1.86 -7.58 -17.87
N ARG A 39 1.86 -7.88 -16.57
CA ARG A 39 1.62 -9.20 -15.98
C ARG A 39 0.41 -9.16 -15.06
N PHE A 40 0.13 -10.28 -14.40
CA PHE A 40 -0.98 -10.45 -13.48
C PHE A 40 -0.98 -9.31 -12.43
N GLN A 41 -2.13 -8.67 -12.22
CA GLN A 41 -2.32 -7.57 -11.26
C GLN A 41 -1.45 -6.32 -11.51
N GLY A 42 -1.04 -6.04 -12.75
CA GLY A 42 -0.39 -4.77 -13.13
C GLY A 42 1.12 -4.73 -12.88
N GLN A 43 1.74 -5.87 -12.58
CA GLN A 43 3.20 -6.00 -12.51
C GLN A 43 3.84 -5.82 -13.89
N GLN A 44 5.10 -5.38 -13.93
CA GLN A 44 5.86 -5.26 -15.17
C GLN A 44 6.89 -6.38 -15.26
N PHE A 45 6.91 -7.10 -16.38
CA PHE A 45 7.90 -8.12 -16.64
C PHE A 45 9.26 -7.50 -16.93
N ASP A 46 10.28 -8.08 -16.30
CA ASP A 46 11.67 -7.80 -16.59
C ASP A 46 12.26 -8.99 -17.36
N GLU A 47 12.60 -8.76 -18.63
CA GLU A 47 13.11 -9.80 -19.53
C GLU A 47 14.51 -10.29 -19.15
N GLU A 48 15.33 -9.44 -18.52
CA GLU A 48 16.70 -9.79 -18.15
C GLU A 48 16.73 -10.80 -17.01
N THR A 49 15.81 -10.65 -16.05
CA THR A 49 15.76 -11.47 -14.84
C THR A 49 14.66 -12.54 -14.87
N GLY A 50 13.66 -12.39 -15.74
CA GLY A 50 12.45 -13.20 -15.75
C GLY A 50 11.51 -12.92 -14.56
N LEU A 51 11.82 -11.92 -13.74
CA LEU A 51 11.03 -11.54 -12.57
C LEU A 51 9.97 -10.49 -12.93
N HIS A 52 9.03 -10.29 -12.02
CA HIS A 52 7.97 -9.30 -12.15
C HIS A 52 8.24 -8.13 -11.22
N TYR A 53 8.52 -6.96 -11.77
CA TYR A 53 8.67 -5.74 -11.01
C TYR A 53 7.32 -5.25 -10.48
N ASN A 54 7.26 -5.05 -9.17
CA ASN A 54 6.12 -4.51 -8.45
C ASN A 54 6.59 -3.33 -7.59
N ARG A 55 6.84 -2.19 -8.24
CA ARG A 55 7.30 -0.90 -7.70
C ARG A 55 8.50 -0.96 -6.75
N PHE A 56 8.36 -1.45 -5.53
CA PHE A 56 9.47 -1.50 -4.57
C PHE A 56 10.16 -2.86 -4.50
N ARG A 57 9.60 -3.91 -5.14
CA ARG A 57 10.14 -5.27 -5.06
C ARG A 57 10.00 -6.03 -6.36
N TYR A 58 10.92 -6.98 -6.57
CA TYR A 58 10.84 -7.98 -7.63
C TYR A 58 10.16 -9.24 -7.11
N TYR A 59 9.16 -9.71 -7.85
CA TYR A 59 8.33 -10.87 -7.55
C TYR A 59 8.71 -12.03 -8.48
N ASP A 60 8.95 -13.20 -7.90
CA ASP A 60 9.12 -14.45 -8.61
C ASP A 60 7.75 -15.14 -8.76
N PRO A 61 7.19 -15.19 -9.97
CA PRO A 61 5.89 -15.79 -10.23
C PRO A 61 5.90 -17.32 -10.21
N GLY A 62 7.07 -17.96 -10.34
CA GLY A 62 7.20 -19.42 -10.26
C GLY A 62 7.10 -19.92 -8.83
N VAL A 63 7.65 -19.17 -7.88
CA VAL A 63 7.60 -19.49 -6.44
C VAL A 63 6.44 -18.80 -5.71
N GLY A 64 5.94 -17.69 -6.25
CA GLY A 64 4.85 -16.92 -5.66
C GLY A 64 5.27 -15.98 -4.53
N ARG A 65 6.48 -15.41 -4.61
CA ARG A 65 7.10 -14.61 -3.54
C ARG A 65 7.97 -13.48 -4.06
N PHE A 66 8.24 -12.49 -3.22
CA PHE A 66 9.28 -11.50 -3.49
C PHE A 66 10.67 -12.10 -3.29
N VAL A 67 11.63 -11.73 -4.16
CA VAL A 67 13.02 -12.19 -4.08
C VAL A 67 13.84 -11.40 -3.07
N SER A 68 13.38 -10.22 -2.68
CA SER A 68 13.96 -9.39 -1.62
C SER A 68 13.07 -9.37 -0.38
N GLN A 69 13.69 -9.16 0.78
CA GLN A 69 12.94 -8.87 2.00
C GLN A 69 12.16 -7.56 1.84
N ASP A 70 11.00 -7.51 2.49
CA ASP A 70 10.19 -6.32 2.60
C ASP A 70 11.02 -5.14 3.15
N PRO A 71 11.12 -4.00 2.43
CA PRO A 71 11.82 -2.81 2.91
C PRO A 71 11.30 -2.30 4.26
N ILE A 72 10.02 -2.55 4.59
CA ILE A 72 9.45 -2.21 5.91
C ILE A 72 9.67 -3.32 6.97
N GLY A 73 10.41 -4.37 6.60
CA GLY A 73 10.81 -5.48 7.47
C GLY A 73 9.61 -6.23 8.06
N LEU A 74 9.71 -6.63 9.32
CA LEU A 74 8.65 -7.33 10.05
C LEU A 74 7.36 -6.50 10.22
N LYS A 75 7.34 -5.22 9.80
CA LYS A 75 6.09 -4.42 9.77
C LYS A 75 5.15 -4.88 8.64
N GLY A 76 5.69 -5.42 7.54
CA GLY A 76 4.92 -6.01 6.41
C GLY A 76 4.39 -7.42 6.68
N GLY A 77 4.70 -7.99 7.85
CA GLY A 77 4.28 -9.32 8.28
C GLY A 77 5.48 -10.18 8.71
N LEU A 78 5.18 -11.34 9.33
CA LEU A 78 6.22 -12.27 9.80
C LEU A 78 6.99 -12.93 8.64
N ASN A 79 6.40 -12.92 7.45
CA ASN A 79 7.03 -13.45 6.25
C ASN A 79 7.40 -12.29 5.32
N CYS A 80 8.61 -11.77 5.46
CA CYS A 80 9.11 -10.61 4.73
C CYS A 80 9.22 -10.83 3.20
N THR A 81 8.97 -12.03 2.69
CA THR A 81 9.02 -12.35 1.25
C THR A 81 7.64 -12.63 0.66
N LEU A 82 6.57 -12.48 1.44
CA LEU A 82 5.23 -12.82 0.99
C LEU A 82 4.69 -11.75 0.03
N TYR A 83 4.11 -12.20 -1.08
CA TYR A 83 3.41 -11.33 -2.02
C TYR A 83 2.01 -10.97 -1.55
N ALA A 84 1.18 -11.99 -1.30
CA ALA A 84 -0.15 -11.83 -0.72
C ALA A 84 -0.57 -13.15 -0.05
N GLY A 85 -1.41 -13.08 0.98
CA GLY A 85 -1.91 -14.28 1.67
C GLY A 85 -2.85 -15.14 0.80
N ASN A 86 -3.48 -14.55 -0.21
CA ASN A 86 -4.20 -15.25 -1.29
C ASN A 86 -4.24 -14.35 -2.54
N PRO A 87 -3.54 -14.68 -3.64
CA PRO A 87 -3.38 -13.82 -4.81
C PRO A 87 -4.66 -13.68 -5.67
N LEU A 88 -5.70 -14.48 -5.41
CA LEU A 88 -7.00 -14.35 -6.09
C LEU A 88 -7.89 -13.28 -5.45
N ASN A 89 -7.70 -13.02 -4.15
CA ASN A 89 -8.55 -12.12 -3.36
C ASN A 89 -7.80 -10.88 -2.87
N PHE A 90 -6.47 -10.93 -2.83
CA PHE A 90 -5.63 -9.86 -2.32
C PHE A 90 -4.59 -9.49 -3.38
N SER A 91 -4.59 -8.22 -3.75
CA SER A 91 -3.46 -7.58 -4.43
C SER A 91 -2.70 -6.76 -3.39
N ASP A 92 -1.37 -6.69 -3.54
CA ASP A 92 -0.53 -5.76 -2.78
C ASP A 92 0.01 -4.71 -3.78
N PRO A 93 -0.77 -3.65 -4.09
CA PRO A 93 -0.46 -2.72 -5.18
C PRO A 93 0.79 -1.88 -4.90
N PHE A 94 1.13 -1.73 -3.62
CA PHE A 94 2.29 -0.96 -3.18
C PHE A 94 3.38 -1.82 -2.56
N GLY A 95 3.10 -3.03 -2.11
CA GLY A 95 4.11 -3.84 -1.43
C GLY A 95 4.32 -3.43 0.04
N LEU A 96 3.40 -2.71 0.69
CA LEU A 96 3.72 -1.90 1.90
C LEU A 96 2.68 -1.92 3.05
N SER A 97 1.67 -2.81 3.04
CA SER A 97 0.62 -2.78 4.07
C SER A 97 1.16 -3.04 5.50
N SER A 98 0.85 -2.16 6.47
CA SER A 98 1.26 -2.32 7.87
C SER A 98 0.33 -3.29 8.61
N ALA A 99 0.74 -4.56 8.66
CA ALA A 99 0.04 -5.62 9.41
C ALA A 99 -0.03 -5.36 10.93
N LYS A 100 0.84 -4.47 11.46
CA LYS A 100 0.85 -4.10 12.88
C LYS A 100 -0.27 -3.12 13.22
N LEU A 101 -0.45 -2.08 12.41
CA LEU A 101 -1.51 -1.11 12.61
C LEU A 101 -2.88 -1.77 12.41
N ASP A 102 -3.04 -2.57 11.35
CA ASP A 102 -4.28 -3.29 11.04
C ASP A 102 -4.77 -4.16 12.21
N ARG A 103 -3.88 -4.98 12.78
CA ARG A 103 -4.18 -5.78 13.97
C ARG A 103 -4.59 -4.93 15.16
N LYS A 104 -3.96 -3.77 15.37
CA LYS A 104 -4.26 -2.87 16.50
C LYS A 104 -5.57 -2.10 16.32
N LEU A 105 -6.03 -1.93 15.08
CA LEU A 105 -7.33 -1.37 14.76
C LEU A 105 -8.46 -2.43 14.78
N GLY A 106 -8.11 -3.70 14.97
CA GLY A 106 -9.08 -4.79 15.00
C GLY A 106 -9.41 -5.36 13.61
N GLY A 107 -8.57 -5.10 12.61
CA GLY A 107 -8.68 -5.66 11.27
C GLY A 107 -8.75 -7.19 11.31
N ARG A 108 -9.61 -7.75 10.47
CA ARG A 108 -9.85 -9.19 10.33
C ARG A 108 -9.54 -9.62 8.91
N LYS A 109 -8.94 -10.80 8.78
CA LYS A 109 -8.66 -11.36 7.46
C LYS A 109 -9.96 -11.49 6.65
N GLY A 110 -10.04 -10.77 5.53
CA GLY A 110 -11.18 -10.80 4.61
C GLY A 110 -12.36 -9.89 5.01
N ASP A 111 -12.15 -8.92 5.88
CA ASP A 111 -13.15 -7.89 6.22
C ASP A 111 -13.22 -6.74 5.21
N CYS A 112 -12.42 -6.79 4.15
CA CYS A 112 -12.35 -5.78 3.10
C CYS A 112 -11.94 -4.39 3.61
N HIS A 113 -11.18 -4.31 4.72
CA HIS A 113 -10.60 -3.07 5.20
C HIS A 113 -9.07 -3.10 5.11
N GLN A 114 -8.48 -1.90 5.05
CA GLN A 114 -7.04 -1.68 5.15
C GLN A 114 -6.75 -0.58 6.16
N ALA A 115 -5.69 -0.77 6.93
CA ALA A 115 -5.20 0.24 7.85
C ALA A 115 -4.58 1.43 7.12
N HIS A 116 -5.05 2.63 7.48
CA HIS A 116 -4.54 3.91 7.01
C HIS A 116 -3.92 4.67 8.19
N HIS A 117 -2.67 5.15 8.05
CA HIS A 117 -2.03 5.98 9.07
C HIS A 117 -2.52 7.43 9.01
N LEU A 118 -2.92 7.99 10.16
CA LEU A 118 -3.38 9.38 10.27
C LEU A 118 -2.24 10.39 10.17
N ILE A 119 -1.10 10.07 10.79
CA ILE A 119 0.19 10.70 10.49
C ILE A 119 0.96 9.71 9.59
N PRO A 120 1.11 10.01 8.28
CA PRO A 120 1.78 9.14 7.34
C PRO A 120 3.22 8.79 7.75
N THR A 121 3.62 7.57 7.39
CA THR A 121 4.99 7.07 7.64
C THR A 121 6.03 7.96 6.97
N GLU A 122 5.72 8.51 5.80
CA GLU A 122 6.56 9.45 5.04
C GLU A 122 6.86 10.75 5.78
N ILE A 123 6.04 11.13 6.78
CA ILE A 123 6.28 12.28 7.64
C ILE A 123 7.05 11.84 8.89
N MET A 124 6.68 10.69 9.47
CA MET A 124 7.33 10.16 10.68
C MET A 124 8.79 9.73 10.46
N GLU A 125 9.12 9.33 9.23
CA GLU A 125 10.46 8.90 8.82
C GLU A 125 11.24 10.01 8.09
N ASP A 126 10.65 11.20 7.93
CA ASP A 126 11.34 12.35 7.35
C ASP A 126 12.46 12.84 8.29
N PRO A 127 13.72 12.93 7.80
CA PRO A 127 14.84 13.45 8.60
C PRO A 127 14.59 14.84 9.20
N ALA A 128 13.76 15.67 8.56
CA ALA A 128 13.42 17.01 9.06
C ALA A 128 12.64 16.99 10.37
N TYR A 129 11.92 15.91 10.68
CA TYR A 129 11.08 15.76 11.87
C TYR A 129 11.56 14.66 12.81
N GLN A 130 12.74 14.08 12.54
CA GLN A 130 13.26 12.95 13.31
C GLN A 130 13.35 13.25 14.81
N ASP A 131 13.85 14.43 15.17
CA ASP A 131 14.03 14.86 16.56
C ASP A 131 12.70 14.93 17.33
N MET A 132 11.66 15.44 16.67
CA MET A 132 10.31 15.52 17.21
C MET A 132 9.69 14.14 17.38
N PHE A 133 9.76 13.27 16.37
CA PHE A 133 9.17 11.93 16.46
C PHE A 133 9.93 11.02 17.42
N ASP A 134 11.25 11.17 17.56
CA ASP A 134 12.00 10.45 18.59
C ASP A 134 11.62 10.94 19.99
N ARG A 135 11.41 12.25 20.16
CA ARG A 135 10.89 12.79 21.43
C ARG A 135 9.49 12.24 21.73
N LEU A 136 8.58 12.27 20.76
CA LEU A 136 7.22 11.72 20.91
C LEU A 136 7.24 10.24 21.26
N LYS A 137 8.08 9.43 20.60
CA LYS A 137 8.23 7.99 20.91
C LYS A 137 8.68 7.77 22.36
N SER A 138 9.62 8.58 22.85
CA SER A 138 10.04 8.51 24.27
C SER A 138 8.93 8.87 25.26
N MET A 139 7.89 9.57 24.80
CA MET A 139 6.67 9.89 25.57
C MET A 139 5.53 8.89 25.34
N GLY A 140 5.79 7.81 24.61
CA GLY A 140 4.81 6.74 24.37
C GLY A 140 3.99 6.89 23.09
N PHE A 141 4.34 7.80 22.18
CA PHE A 141 3.78 7.78 20.83
C PHE A 141 4.18 6.49 20.11
N ASP A 142 3.17 5.80 19.58
CA ASP A 142 3.34 4.58 18.80
C ASP A 142 2.90 4.83 17.36
N PRO A 143 3.83 4.84 16.39
CA PRO A 143 3.53 5.06 14.97
C PRO A 143 2.46 4.09 14.43
N ASP A 144 2.44 2.85 14.91
CA ASP A 144 1.47 1.82 14.54
C ASP A 144 0.38 1.67 15.62
N GLY A 145 0.29 2.59 16.57
CA GLY A 145 -0.73 2.60 17.61
C GLY A 145 -2.12 2.86 17.02
N GLY A 146 -3.17 2.30 17.64
CA GLY A 146 -4.55 2.51 17.16
C GLY A 146 -5.00 3.98 17.14
N GLY A 147 -4.32 4.87 17.89
CA GLY A 147 -4.53 6.32 17.83
C GLY A 147 -4.00 6.98 16.56
N ASN A 148 -3.07 6.34 15.85
CA ASN A 148 -2.50 6.83 14.60
C ASN A 148 -3.10 6.14 13.37
N GLY A 149 -4.27 5.51 13.47
CA GLY A 149 -4.86 4.88 12.30
C GLY A 149 -6.37 4.80 12.27
N ILE A 150 -6.86 4.47 11.08
CA ILE A 150 -8.26 4.22 10.77
C ILE A 150 -8.35 3.07 9.76
N LEU A 151 -9.37 2.23 9.88
CA LEU A 151 -9.66 1.21 8.87
C LEU A 151 -10.48 1.84 7.75
N LEU A 152 -9.97 1.77 6.52
CA LEU A 152 -10.65 2.25 5.33
C LEU A 152 -11.03 1.07 4.42
N PRO A 153 -12.19 1.14 3.75
CA PRO A 153 -12.59 0.14 2.76
C PRO A 153 -11.52 -0.07 1.69
N ASP A 154 -11.32 -1.32 1.26
CA ASP A 154 -10.39 -1.69 0.20
C ASP A 154 -11.04 -1.86 -1.20
N ASN A 155 -12.38 -1.84 -1.25
CA ASN A 155 -13.16 -1.88 -2.48
C ASN A 155 -14.29 -0.84 -2.52
N GLU A 156 -14.70 -0.49 -3.74
CA GLU A 156 -15.64 0.60 -4.03
C GLU A 156 -17.04 0.36 -3.46
N ASP A 157 -17.51 -0.89 -3.46
CA ASP A 157 -18.84 -1.23 -2.97
C ASP A 157 -18.94 -1.03 -1.45
N LEU A 158 -17.91 -1.43 -0.72
CA LEU A 158 -17.83 -1.21 0.72
C LEU A 158 -17.62 0.27 1.06
N ALA A 159 -16.86 1.03 0.26
CA ALA A 159 -16.76 2.48 0.43
C ALA A 159 -18.12 3.18 0.27
N LYS A 160 -18.89 2.81 -0.76
CA LYS A 160 -20.26 3.33 -0.94
C LYS A 160 -21.18 2.94 0.21
N ALA A 161 -21.07 1.71 0.71
CA ALA A 161 -21.90 1.22 1.80
C ALA A 161 -21.58 1.87 3.16
N THR A 162 -20.31 2.17 3.42
CA THR A 162 -19.85 2.76 4.69
C THR A 162 -19.86 4.28 4.69
N GLY A 163 -19.85 4.91 3.50
CA GLY A 163 -19.65 6.35 3.36
C GLY A 163 -18.21 6.80 3.59
N LEU A 164 -17.29 5.86 3.86
CA LEU A 164 -15.87 6.12 4.02
C LEU A 164 -15.14 6.13 2.67
N PRO A 165 -14.07 6.92 2.54
CA PRO A 165 -13.24 6.86 1.34
C PRO A 165 -12.45 5.57 1.29
N GLY A 166 -12.17 5.11 0.07
CA GLY A 166 -11.39 3.91 -0.16
C GLY A 166 -9.88 4.07 0.01
N HIS A 167 -9.19 3.02 0.48
CA HIS A 167 -7.73 2.95 0.62
C HIS A 167 -6.98 2.69 -0.71
N TRP A 168 -7.43 3.27 -1.83
CA TRP A 168 -6.83 3.12 -3.17
C TRP A 168 -6.61 4.45 -3.89
N SER A 169 -6.65 5.52 -3.13
CA SER A 169 -6.82 6.87 -3.59
C SER A 169 -5.52 7.65 -3.36
N SER A 170 -5.31 8.76 -4.08
CA SER A 170 -4.01 9.44 -4.02
C SER A 170 -3.73 10.02 -2.64
N HIS A 171 -2.63 9.59 -2.01
CA HIS A 171 -2.22 10.07 -0.69
C HIS A 171 -1.50 11.43 -0.74
N ASP A 172 -1.12 11.95 -1.90
CA ASP A 172 -0.23 13.13 -1.97
C ASP A 172 -0.88 14.38 -1.36
N GLN A 173 -2.16 14.64 -1.66
CA GLN A 173 -2.88 15.79 -1.10
C GLN A 173 -3.12 15.64 0.40
N TYR A 174 -3.43 14.42 0.84
CA TYR A 174 -3.60 14.10 2.25
C TYR A 174 -2.29 14.29 3.01
N THR A 175 -1.23 13.63 2.56
CA THR A 175 0.12 13.71 3.13
C THR A 175 0.62 15.14 3.16
N ASN A 176 0.41 15.94 2.11
CA ASN A 176 0.77 17.36 2.11
C ASN A 176 -0.03 18.19 3.13
N SER A 177 -1.32 17.89 3.30
CA SER A 177 -2.15 18.53 4.31
C SER A 177 -1.66 18.21 5.73
N VAL A 178 -1.38 16.94 6.01
CA VAL A 178 -0.84 16.53 7.32
C VAL A 178 0.55 17.14 7.55
N ARG A 179 1.39 17.15 6.52
CA ARG A 179 2.74 17.72 6.58
C ARG A 179 2.74 19.20 6.94
N GLY A 180 1.81 19.98 6.40
CA GLY A 180 1.69 21.40 6.77
C GLY A 180 1.41 21.61 8.26
N GLU A 181 0.52 20.81 8.85
CA GLU A 181 0.15 20.87 10.26
C GLU A 181 1.29 20.39 11.17
N VAL A 182 1.93 19.28 10.80
CA VAL A 182 3.10 18.75 11.52
C VAL A 182 4.27 19.72 11.47
N ALA A 183 4.53 20.35 10.31
CA ALA A 183 5.58 21.35 10.17
C ALA A 183 5.35 22.58 11.06
N ALA A 184 4.11 23.06 11.14
CA ALA A 184 3.75 24.19 12.00
C ALA A 184 3.98 23.86 13.49
N LEU A 185 3.56 22.67 13.92
CA LEU A 185 3.74 22.20 15.29
C LEU A 185 5.23 22.01 15.63
N HIS A 186 5.99 21.39 14.72
CA HIS A 186 7.45 21.21 14.86
C HIS A 186 8.17 22.55 15.02
N TYR A 187 7.81 23.54 14.21
CA TYR A 187 8.39 24.87 14.28
C TYR A 187 8.15 25.54 15.64
N GLN A 188 6.92 25.44 16.17
CA GLN A 188 6.60 25.99 17.49
C GLN A 188 7.39 25.31 18.60
N TRP A 189 7.48 23.98 18.56
CA TRP A 189 8.23 23.20 19.55
C TRP A 189 9.73 23.48 19.52
N ARG A 190 10.34 23.51 18.32
CA ARG A 190 11.77 23.81 18.13
C ARG A 190 12.19 25.18 18.67
N ARG A 191 11.28 26.16 18.67
CA ARG A 191 11.53 27.49 19.24
C ARG A 191 11.20 27.59 20.73
N GLY A 192 10.79 26.50 21.37
CA GLY A 192 10.34 26.49 22.76
C GLY A 192 9.05 27.26 23.00
N SER A 193 8.25 27.52 21.96
CA SER A 193 6.95 28.20 22.09
C SER A 193 5.87 27.28 22.68
N ILE A 194 6.07 25.96 22.61
CA ILE A 194 5.18 24.94 23.20
C ILE A 194 6.04 23.89 23.92
N SER A 195 5.48 23.30 24.98
CA SER A 195 6.15 22.24 25.75
C SER A 195 6.10 20.88 25.03
N ASP A 196 6.82 19.88 25.55
CA ASP A 196 6.72 18.51 25.05
C ASP A 196 5.31 17.92 25.22
N THR A 197 4.61 18.31 26.30
CA THR A 197 3.22 17.92 26.54
C THR A 197 2.30 18.53 25.48
N ASP A 198 2.50 19.82 25.18
CA ASP A 198 1.73 20.51 24.14
C ASP A 198 2.02 19.95 22.75
N LEU A 199 3.27 19.54 22.47
CA LEU A 199 3.64 18.83 21.26
C LEU A 199 2.87 17.51 21.14
N ALA A 200 2.85 16.69 22.20
CA ALA A 200 2.12 15.42 22.21
C ALA A 200 0.61 15.62 22.05
N LEU A 201 0.04 16.63 22.71
CA LEU A 201 -1.37 17.00 22.55
C LEU A 201 -1.67 17.53 21.14
N GLY A 202 -0.76 18.29 20.55
CA GLY A 202 -0.89 18.80 19.18
C GLY A 202 -0.88 17.69 18.14
N ILE A 203 -0.02 16.69 18.27
CA ILE A 203 -0.04 15.51 17.39
C ILE A 203 -1.35 14.75 17.53
N LYS A 204 -1.82 14.57 18.78
CA LYS A 204 -3.11 13.93 19.05
C LYS A 204 -4.28 14.70 18.43
N ASP A 205 -4.26 16.02 18.49
CA ASP A 205 -5.25 16.88 17.84
C ASP A 205 -5.22 16.74 16.32
N ILE A 206 -4.03 16.73 15.71
CA ILE A 206 -3.87 16.48 14.27
C ILE A 206 -4.49 15.12 13.90
N GLN A 207 -4.18 14.05 14.66
CA GLN A 207 -4.79 12.73 14.44
C GLN A 207 -6.33 12.79 14.49
N TYR A 208 -6.91 13.43 15.50
CA TYR A 208 -8.36 13.57 15.60
C TYR A 208 -8.98 14.36 14.46
N ARG A 209 -8.40 15.51 14.10
CA ARG A 209 -8.92 16.34 13.00
C ARG A 209 -8.85 15.63 11.67
N PHE A 210 -7.76 14.92 11.38
CA PHE A 210 -7.67 14.17 10.12
C PHE A 210 -8.58 12.95 10.09
N LYS A 211 -8.79 12.29 11.23
CA LYS A 211 -9.80 11.23 11.35
C LYS A 211 -11.20 11.76 11.06
N ASP A 212 -11.59 12.86 11.68
CA ASP A 212 -12.89 13.53 11.47
C ASP A 212 -13.06 13.97 10.00
N ARG A 213 -12.02 14.55 9.37
CA ARG A 213 -12.07 14.93 7.95
C ARG A 213 -12.24 13.74 7.01
N ILE A 214 -11.69 12.58 7.37
CA ILE A 214 -11.86 11.32 6.60
C ILE A 214 -13.29 10.81 6.78
N GLU A 215 -13.77 10.72 8.02
CA GLU A 215 -15.12 10.22 8.35
C GLU A 215 -16.23 11.12 7.82
N SER A 216 -15.99 12.44 7.74
CA SER A 216 -16.92 13.43 7.17
C SER A 216 -16.82 13.61 5.64
N GLY A 217 -15.91 12.89 4.97
CA GLY A 217 -15.72 12.99 3.52
C GLY A 217 -15.10 14.31 3.05
N GLN A 218 -14.55 15.12 3.95
CA GLN A 218 -13.85 16.38 3.63
C GLN A 218 -12.47 16.15 3.02
N VAL A 219 -11.87 14.96 3.23
CA VAL A 219 -10.72 14.51 2.46
C VAL A 219 -11.23 13.77 1.23
N ALA A 220 -11.29 14.49 0.11
CA ALA A 220 -11.53 13.89 -1.20
C ALA A 220 -10.28 13.08 -1.56
N ILE A 221 -10.30 11.79 -1.27
CA ILE A 221 -9.30 10.89 -1.83
C ILE A 221 -9.82 10.48 -3.20
N THR A 222 -9.16 10.97 -4.25
CA THR A 222 -9.64 10.91 -5.64
C THR A 222 -10.09 9.49 -6.01
N PRO A 223 -11.33 9.31 -6.51
CA PRO A 223 -11.80 8.00 -6.93
C PRO A 223 -11.00 7.64 -8.18
N LYS A 224 -10.10 6.65 -8.07
CA LYS A 224 -9.28 6.06 -9.13
C LYS A 224 -8.80 7.05 -10.20
N CYS A 225 -7.49 7.20 -10.33
CA CYS A 225 -6.90 7.51 -11.63
C CYS A 225 -7.54 6.56 -12.66
N ARG A 226 -8.51 7.04 -13.45
CA ARG A 226 -9.00 6.33 -14.63
C ARG A 226 -7.80 6.31 -15.55
N LEU A 227 -7.07 5.21 -15.56
CA LEU A 227 -6.26 4.87 -16.71
C LEU A 227 -7.24 4.80 -17.89
N ALA A 228 -7.27 5.88 -18.66
CA ALA A 228 -7.72 5.88 -20.04
C ALA A 228 -6.64 5.20 -20.90
#